data_AF-A0A7S7Z5U1-F1
#
_entry.id   AF-A0A7S7Z5U1-F1
#
_cell.length_a   1.000
_cell.length_b   1.000
_cell.length_c   1.000
_cell.angle_alpha   90.00
_cell.angle_beta   90.00
_cell.angle_gamma   90.00
#
_symmetry.space_group_name_H-M   'P 1'
#
loop_
_entity.id
_entity.type
_entity.pdbx_description
1 polymer ?
#
loop_
_entity_poly.entity_id
_entity_poly.type
_entity_poly.pdbx_seq_one_letter_code
_entity_poly.pdbx_strand_id
1 'polypeptide(L)' 'MIKVLKVAARVVWRGTVIALGTLVGAHQGLVHYGWGGAVALGAVGFLLGVLVAADPLGVIDFMELIS' A
#
# COMPACT_ATOMS: atom_id res chain seq x y z
N MET A 1 -15.52 12.58 20.55
CA MET A 1 -15.83 11.45 19.62
C MET A 1 -15.15 11.59 18.25
N ILE A 2 -15.07 12.80 17.67
CA ILE A 2 -14.42 13.07 16.38
C ILE A 2 -12.96 12.57 16.26
N LYS A 3 -12.16 12.63 17.34
CA LYS A 3 -10.77 12.13 17.33
C LYS A 3 -10.70 10.61 17.11
N VAL A 4 -11.60 9.85 17.72
CA VAL A 4 -11.63 8.38 17.62
C VAL A 4 -12.00 7.96 16.20
N LEU A 5 -13.00 8.62 15.60
CA LEU A 5 -13.38 8.37 14.21
C LEU A 5 -12.24 8.67 13.23
N LYS A 6 -11.50 9.76 13.46
CA LYS A 6 -10.35 10.15 12.63
C LYS A 6 -9.16 9.20 12.78
N VAL A 7 -9.02 8.56 13.94
CA VAL A 7 -8.01 7.51 14.18
C VAL A 7 -8.45 6.21 13.51
N ALA A 8 -9.69 5.80 13.70
CA ALA A 8 -10.24 4.60 13.07
C ALA A 8 -10.15 4.67 11.53
N ALA A 9 -10.55 5.80 10.94
CA ALA A 9 -10.43 6.02 9.50
C ALA A 9 -8.98 5.94 9.01
N ARG A 10 -8.01 6.47 9.77
CA ARG A 10 -6.58 6.32 9.43
C ARG A 10 -6.10 4.88 9.56
N VAL A 11 -6.50 4.16 10.60
CA VAL A 11 -6.11 2.74 10.78
C VAL A 11 -6.66 1.88 9.65
N VAL A 12 -7.93 2.07 9.29
CA VAL A 12 -8.56 1.37 8.17
C VAL A 12 -7.88 1.75 6.86
N TRP A 13 -7.60 3.03 6.62
CA TRP A 13 -6.90 3.48 5.42
C TRP A 13 -5.52 2.84 5.29
N ARG A 14 -4.72 2.88 6.36
CA ARG A 14 -3.38 2.28 6.37
C ARG A 14 -3.44 0.77 6.14
N GLY A 15 -4.35 0.07 6.82
CA GLY A 15 -4.53 -1.37 6.65
C GLY A 15 -4.91 -1.76 5.23
N THR A 16 -5.88 -1.04 4.63
CA THR A 16 -6.35 -1.31 3.26
C THR A 16 -5.26 -1.04 2.23
N VAL A 17 -4.54 0.07 2.32
CA VAL A 17 -3.47 0.43 1.38
C VAL A 17 -2.31 -0.58 1.45
N ILE A 18 -1.89 -0.96 2.66
CA ILE A 18 -0.83 -1.95 2.86
C ILE A 18 -1.26 -3.32 2.33
N ALA A 19 -2.49 -3.74 2.63
CA ALA A 19 -3.02 -5.02 2.17
C ALA A 19 -3.13 -5.06 0.64
N LEU A 20 -3.66 -4.01 0.01
CA LEU A 20 -3.77 -3.93 -1.45
C LEU A 20 -2.40 -3.93 -2.13
N GLY A 21 -1.45 -3.11 -1.65
CA GLY A 21 -0.10 -3.07 -2.19
C GLY A 21 0.59 -4.44 -2.10
N THR A 22 0.49 -5.09 -0.94
CA THR A 22 1.03 -6.44 -0.73
C THR A 22 0.35 -7.48 -1.62
N LEU A 23 -0.98 -7.41 -1.75
CA LEU A 23 -1.76 -8.38 -2.54
C LEU A 23 -1.46 -8.25 -4.03
N VAL A 24 -1.41 -7.02 -4.56
CA VAL A 24 -1.08 -6.76 -5.97
C VAL A 24 0.36 -7.16 -6.28
N GLY A 25 1.30 -6.80 -5.40
CA GLY A 25 2.69 -7.21 -5.52
C GLY A 25 2.87 -8.73 -5.49
N ALA A 26 2.26 -9.39 -4.50
CA ALA A 26 2.33 -10.84 -4.37
C ALA A 26 1.66 -11.54 -5.57
N HIS A 27 0.51 -11.06 -6.05
CA HIS A 27 -0.18 -11.63 -7.19
C HIS A 27 0.64 -11.50 -8.48
N GLN A 28 1.16 -10.30 -8.80
CA GLN A 28 2.02 -10.14 -9.98
C GLN A 28 3.29 -10.98 -9.90
N GLY A 29 3.92 -11.02 -8.71
CA GLY A 29 5.12 -11.82 -8.49
C GLY A 29 4.87 -13.32 -8.63
N LEU A 30 3.72 -13.81 -8.16
CA LEU A 30 3.33 -15.20 -8.30
C LEU A 30 3.10 -15.57 -9.78
N VAL A 31 2.43 -14.69 -10.53
CA VAL A 31 2.11 -14.92 -11.95
C VAL A 31 3.36 -14.92 -12.84
N HIS A 32 4.32 -14.03 -12.60
CA HIS A 32 5.48 -13.85 -13.50
C HIS A 32 6.74 -14.61 -13.06
N TYR A 33 6.93 -14.85 -11.76
CA TYR A 33 8.20 -15.34 -11.21
C TYR A 33 8.01 -16.47 -10.17
N GLY A 34 6.78 -16.96 -10.01
CA GLY A 34 6.45 -18.00 -9.03
C GLY A 34 6.57 -17.52 -7.58
N TRP A 35 6.77 -18.46 -6.66
CA TRP A 35 6.73 -18.19 -5.22
C TRP A 35 7.79 -17.18 -4.74
N GLY A 36 8.99 -17.19 -5.35
CA GLY A 36 10.05 -16.24 -5.02
C GLY A 36 9.68 -14.79 -5.39
N GLY A 37 9.05 -14.61 -6.55
CA GLY A 37 8.55 -13.29 -6.97
C GLY A 37 7.41 -12.80 -6.11
N ALA A 38 6.50 -13.69 -5.69
CA ALA A 38 5.39 -13.32 -4.81
C ALA A 38 5.88 -12.73 -3.49
N VAL A 39 6.95 -13.30 -2.91
CA VAL A 39 7.57 -12.79 -1.69
C VAL A 39 8.30 -11.46 -1.93
N ALA A 40 9.08 -11.36 -3.01
CA ALA A 40 9.84 -10.15 -3.31
C ALA A 40 8.93 -8.96 -3.67
N LEU A 41 7.99 -9.13 -4.61
CA LEU A 41 7.06 -8.08 -5.00
C LEU A 41 5.99 -7.83 -3.92
N GLY A 42 5.63 -8.83 -3.12
CA GLY A 42 4.80 -8.65 -1.92
C GLY A 42 5.48 -7.76 -0.87
N ALA A 43 6.78 -7.94 -0.62
CA ALA A 43 7.55 -7.08 0.28
C ALA A 43 7.68 -5.64 -0.26
N VAL A 44 7.89 -5.48 -1.57
CA VAL A 44 7.91 -4.16 -2.22
C VAL A 44 6.53 -3.48 -2.11
N GLY A 45 5.45 -4.22 -2.38
CA GLY A 45 4.08 -3.73 -2.24
C GLY A 45 3.71 -3.36 -0.80
N PHE A 46 4.21 -4.10 0.18
CA PHE A 46 4.08 -3.76 1.61
C PHE A 46 4.82 -2.46 1.95
N LEU A 47 6.09 -2.32 1.52
CA LEU A 47 6.89 -1.12 1.78
C LEU A 47 6.30 0.13 1.13
N LEU A 48 5.87 0.03 -0.12
CA LEU A 48 5.16 1.10 -0.82
C LEU A 48 3.83 1.42 -0.13
N GLY A 49 3.07 0.39 0.25
CA GLY A 49 1.82 0.55 0.99
C GLY A 49 2.02 1.24 2.34
N VAL A 50 3.11 0.94 3.06
CA VAL A 50 3.48 1.61 4.32
C VAL A 50 3.88 3.07 4.08
N LEU A 51 4.61 3.36 3.00
CA LEU A 51 5.02 4.71 2.65
C LEU A 51 3.80 5.58 2.30
N VAL A 52 2.88 5.07 1.48
CA VAL A 52 1.59 5.72 1.14
C VAL A 52 0.70 5.88 2.37
N ALA A 53 0.69 4.88 3.26
CA ALA A 53 -0.02 4.93 4.53
C ALA A 53 0.56 5.97 5.51
N ALA A 54 1.87 6.23 5.42
CA ALA A 54 2.56 7.21 6.25
C ALA A 54 2.31 8.64 5.78
N ASP A 55 2.33 8.87 4.46
CA ASP A 55 2.15 10.19 3.85
C ASP A 55 1.18 10.17 2.65
N PRO A 56 -0.14 10.25 2.91
CA PRO A 56 -1.14 10.25 1.85
C PRO A 56 -1.09 11.52 0.97
N LEU A 57 -0.50 12.63 1.44
CA LEU A 57 -0.39 13.87 0.67
C LEU A 57 0.72 13.77 -0.37
N GLY A 58 1.88 13.22 0.00
CA GLY A 58 2.97 12.98 -0.95
C GLY A 58 2.59 12.08 -2.12
N VAL A 59 1.61 11.19 -1.95
CA VAL A 59 1.11 10.30 -3.01
C VAL A 59 0.16 11.03 -3.97
N ILE A 60 -0.62 11.98 -3.48
CA ILE A 60 -1.48 12.81 -4.34
C ILE A 60 -0.60 13.73 -5.20
N ASP A 61 0.40 14.37 -4.59
CA ASP A 61 1.39 15.19 -5.32
C ASP A 61 2.14 14.35 -6.37
N PHE A 62 2.54 13.12 -6.00
CA PHE A 62 3.22 12.24 -6.94
C PHE A 62 2.29 11.84 -8.09
N MET A 63 1.01 11.54 -7.84
CA MET A 63 0.02 11.25 -8.88
C MET A 63 -0.26 12.44 -9.80
N GLU A 64 -0.31 13.67 -9.27
CA GLU A 64 -0.43 14.89 -10.08
C GLU A 64 0.79 15.14 -10.96
N LEU A 65 1.99 14.76 -10.51
CA LEU A 65 3.23 14.97 -11.28
C LEU A 65 3.37 14.03 -12.49
N ILE A 66 2.77 12.84 -12.46
CA ILE A 66 2.82 11.84 -13.56
C ILE A 66 1.56 11.82 -14.44
N SER A 67 0.54 12.63 -14.11
CA SER A 67 -0.67 12.82 -14.93
C SER A 67 -0.47 13.86 -16.02
#